data_AF-A0AB39TCH8-F1
#
_entry.id   AF-A0AB39TCH8-F1
#
_cell.length_a   1.000
_cell.length_b   1.000
_cell.length_c   1.000
_cell.angle_alpha   90.00
_cell.angle_beta   90.00
_cell.angle_gamma   90.00
#
_symmetry.space_group_name_H-M   'P 1'
#
loop_
_entity.id
_entity.type
_entity.pdbx_description
1 polymer ?
#
loop_
_entity_poly.entity_id
_entity_poly.type
_entity_poly.pdbx_seq_one_letter_code
_entity_poly.pdbx_strand_id
1 'polypeptide(L)'
;MTEPDYYQFHSTHGSHSPLHVVWMPIGAGGLSSFEYADSTRSLVFRGSEVTVDKTPLGQVVSVTIEISVDRGSTSFSVLVPSVNLVGPSATVSTIGITTVHRIGIGPMAGQLDVYSETPLIGTAETRIIPLEEKTGAATA
;
A
#
# COMPACT_ATOMS: atom_id res chain seq x y z
N MET A 1 -14.05 -13.63 15.40
CA MET A 1 -12.71 -13.30 14.91
C MET A 1 -12.90 -12.80 13.50
N THR A 2 -12.54 -11.54 13.26
CA THR A 2 -12.84 -10.83 12.01
C THR A 2 -11.52 -10.41 11.37
N GLU A 3 -11.40 -10.55 10.05
CA GLU A 3 -10.26 -10.04 9.29
C GLU A 3 -10.43 -8.53 9.08
N PRO A 4 -9.37 -7.70 9.22
CA PRO A 4 -9.46 -6.27 8.96
C PRO A 4 -9.62 -5.96 7.47
N ASP A 5 -10.39 -4.93 7.16
CA ASP A 5 -10.60 -4.38 5.81
C ASP A 5 -10.02 -2.96 5.64
N TYR A 6 -9.40 -2.42 6.70
CA TYR A 6 -8.72 -1.13 6.68
C TYR A 6 -7.40 -1.22 7.46
N TYR A 7 -6.33 -0.75 6.82
CA TYR A 7 -5.00 -0.68 7.41
C TYR A 7 -4.43 0.72 7.21
N GLN A 8 -3.92 1.30 8.29
CA GLN A 8 -3.19 2.57 8.24
C GLN A 8 -1.82 2.38 8.90
N PHE A 9 -0.78 2.76 8.18
CA PHE A 9 0.60 2.67 8.63
C PHE A 9 1.29 4.03 8.56
N HIS A 10 2.26 4.23 9.43
CA HIS A 10 3.17 5.36 9.38
C HIS A 10 4.59 4.95 9.80
N SER A 11 5.59 5.67 9.28
CA SER A 11 6.98 5.48 9.68
C SER A 11 7.18 5.71 11.18
N THR A 12 8.09 4.97 11.80
CA THR A 12 8.50 5.20 13.19
C THR A 12 9.34 6.47 13.35
N HIS A 13 9.31 7.04 14.55
CA HIS A 13 10.15 8.19 14.90
C HIS A 13 11.63 7.89 14.62
N GLY A 14 12.33 8.79 13.91
CA GLY A 14 13.72 8.60 13.49
C GLY A 14 13.91 8.05 12.07
N SER A 15 12.85 7.72 11.35
CA SER A 15 12.93 7.47 9.89
C SER A 15 13.35 8.74 9.15
N HIS A 16 14.18 8.57 8.12
CA HIS A 16 14.78 9.68 7.36
C HIS A 16 13.74 10.54 6.60
N SER A 17 12.58 9.96 6.27
CA SER A 17 11.45 10.65 5.65
C SER A 17 10.14 10.15 6.27
N PRO A 18 9.21 11.04 6.64
CA PRO A 18 7.88 10.62 7.07
C PRO A 18 7.19 9.88 5.93
N LEU A 19 6.60 8.74 6.25
CA LEU A 19 5.84 7.91 5.33
C LEU A 19 4.50 7.57 5.96
N HIS A 20 3.42 7.71 5.20
CA HIS A 20 2.07 7.32 5.56
C HIS A 20 1.49 6.45 4.44
N VAL A 21 0.85 5.36 4.82
CA VAL A 21 0.29 4.39 3.89
C VAL A 21 -1.09 3.99 4.38
N VAL A 22 -2.07 3.95 3.48
CA VAL A 22 -3.39 3.39 3.76
C VAL A 22 -3.67 2.28 2.76
N TRP A 23 -4.08 1.13 3.27
CA TRP A 23 -4.47 -0.01 2.44
C TRP A 23 -5.90 -0.42 2.78
N MET A 24 -6.74 -0.50 1.75
CA MET A 24 -8.10 -1.01 1.83
C MET A 24 -8.26 -2.09 0.76
N PRO A 25 -8.34 -3.39 1.13
CA PRO A 25 -8.54 -4.48 0.18
C PRO A 25 -9.79 -4.32 -0.68
N ILE A 26 -10.83 -3.72 -0.10
CA ILE A 26 -12.07 -3.35 -0.79
C ILE A 26 -12.41 -1.94 -0.33
N GLY A 27 -12.42 -0.99 -1.26
CA GLY A 27 -12.75 0.42 -1.05
C GLY A 27 -14.06 0.83 -1.74
N ALA A 28 -14.22 2.13 -1.98
CA ALA A 28 -15.36 2.68 -2.73
C ALA A 28 -15.45 2.06 -4.14
N GLY A 29 -16.67 1.80 -4.60
CA GLY A 29 -16.91 1.10 -5.88
C GLY A 29 -16.48 -0.37 -5.91
N GLY A 30 -16.09 -0.97 -4.78
CA GLY A 30 -15.70 -2.38 -4.68
C GLY A 30 -14.27 -2.66 -5.18
N LEU A 31 -13.47 -1.62 -5.44
CA LEU A 31 -12.09 -1.74 -5.87
C LEU A 31 -11.15 -1.60 -4.68
N SER A 32 -10.03 -2.33 -4.70
CA SER A 32 -8.92 -2.09 -3.78
C SER A 32 -8.42 -0.65 -3.91
N SER A 33 -7.98 -0.05 -2.81
CA SER A 33 -7.34 1.27 -2.83
C SER A 33 -6.10 1.29 -1.95
N PHE A 34 -5.05 1.91 -2.48
CA PHE A 34 -3.77 2.10 -1.82
C PHE A 34 -3.40 3.58 -1.85
N GLU A 35 -3.19 4.17 -0.68
CA GLU A 35 -2.72 5.54 -0.54
C GLU A 35 -1.28 5.52 -0.05
N TYR A 36 -0.44 6.32 -0.69
CA TYR A 36 0.97 6.49 -0.35
C TYR A 36 1.24 7.98 -0.20
N ALA A 37 1.81 8.40 0.92
CA ALA A 37 2.27 9.77 1.12
C ALA A 37 3.64 9.80 1.78
N ASP A 38 4.56 10.55 1.18
CA ASP A 38 5.86 10.87 1.76
C ASP A 38 6.03 12.39 1.93
N SER A 39 7.23 12.85 2.26
CA SER A 39 7.54 14.28 2.42
C SER A 39 7.40 15.12 1.15
N THR A 40 7.30 14.49 -0.02
CA THR A 40 7.33 15.15 -1.33
C THR A 40 6.04 15.00 -2.13
N ARG A 41 5.28 13.91 -1.91
CA ARG A 41 4.10 13.58 -2.72
C ARG A 41 3.07 12.76 -1.97
N SER A 42 1.83 12.84 -2.45
CA SER A 42 0.71 11.99 -2.07
C SER A 42 0.10 11.37 -3.33
N LEU A 43 -0.04 10.05 -3.35
CA LEU A 43 -0.52 9.26 -4.48
C LEU A 43 -1.65 8.32 -4.01
N VAL A 44 -2.62 8.09 -4.89
CA VAL A 44 -3.74 7.17 -4.65
C VAL A 44 -3.85 6.24 -5.85
N PHE A 45 -3.88 4.93 -5.58
CA PHE A 45 -3.96 3.86 -6.59
C PHE A 45 -5.22 3.05 -6.36
N ARG A 46 -5.85 2.58 -7.44
CA ARG A 46 -7.08 1.77 -7.35
C ARG A 46 -7.07 0.56 -8.28
N GLY A 47 -7.74 -0.50 -7.85
CA GLY A 47 -7.99 -1.68 -8.69
C GLY A 47 -6.71 -2.25 -9.30
N SER A 48 -6.60 -2.23 -10.63
CA SER A 48 -5.47 -2.80 -11.38
C SER A 48 -4.13 -2.08 -11.18
N GLU A 49 -4.12 -0.89 -10.60
CA GLU A 49 -2.88 -0.19 -10.23
C GLU A 49 -2.22 -0.79 -8.97
N VAL A 50 -2.97 -1.62 -8.23
CA VAL A 50 -2.51 -2.27 -7.00
C VAL A 50 -2.31 -3.76 -7.25
N THR A 51 -1.11 -4.24 -6.97
CA THR A 51 -0.81 -5.68 -6.98
C THR A 51 -0.85 -6.22 -5.56
N VAL A 52 -1.46 -7.39 -5.37
CA VAL A 52 -1.58 -8.04 -4.06
C VAL A 52 -1.10 -9.48 -4.18
N ASP A 53 0.03 -9.79 -3.56
CA ASP A 53 0.62 -11.12 -3.53
C ASP A 53 0.42 -11.76 -2.14
N LYS A 54 -0.22 -12.93 -2.10
CA LYS A 54 -0.35 -13.71 -0.87
C LYS A 54 0.94 -14.48 -0.61
N THR A 55 1.47 -14.38 0.60
CA THR A 55 2.73 -15.01 1.02
C THR A 55 2.56 -15.69 2.39
N PRO A 56 3.49 -16.56 2.80
CA PRO A 56 3.50 -17.10 4.16
C PRO A 56 3.66 -16.04 5.27
N LEU A 57 4.09 -14.82 4.92
CA LEU A 57 4.27 -13.70 5.86
C LEU A 57 3.02 -12.80 5.98
N GLY A 58 1.98 -13.05 5.20
CA GLY A 58 0.81 -12.17 5.02
C GLY A 58 0.61 -11.81 3.56
N GLN A 59 0.25 -10.55 3.27
CA GLN A 59 0.10 -10.04 1.91
C GLN A 59 1.21 -9.03 1.61
N VAL A 60 1.79 -9.07 0.41
CA VAL A 60 2.62 -7.97 -0.09
C VAL A 60 1.76 -7.16 -1.03
N VAL A 61 1.54 -5.89 -0.69
CA VAL A 61 0.72 -4.97 -1.48
C VAL A 61 1.63 -3.94 -2.11
N SER A 62 1.61 -3.86 -3.44
CA SER A 62 2.59 -3.12 -4.24
C SER A 62 1.93 -2.16 -5.23
N VAL A 63 2.57 -1.00 -5.41
CA VAL A 63 2.21 0.05 -6.37
C VAL A 63 3.44 0.65 -7.00
N THR A 64 3.34 1.14 -8.24
CA THR A 64 4.42 1.90 -8.89
C THR A 64 4.27 3.38 -8.59
N ILE A 65 5.16 3.95 -7.78
CA ILE A 65 5.11 5.36 -7.33
C ILE A 65 5.82 6.31 -8.27
N GLU A 66 6.69 5.81 -9.14
CA GLU A 66 7.38 6.62 -10.15
C GLU A 66 7.76 5.78 -11.37
N ILE A 67 7.63 6.36 -12.56
CA ILE A 67 8.16 5.81 -13.81
C ILE A 67 9.05 6.87 -14.44
N SER A 68 10.29 6.51 -14.75
CA SER A 68 11.27 7.34 -15.43
C SER A 68 11.79 6.62 -16.67
N VAL A 69 11.55 7.19 -17.85
CA VAL A 69 11.89 6.57 -19.15
C VAL A 69 13.37 6.14 -19.23
N ASP A 70 14.28 6.92 -18.63
CA ASP A 70 15.73 6.68 -18.71
C ASP A 70 16.32 5.96 -17.48
N ARG A 71 15.58 5.91 -16.36
CA ARG A 71 16.11 5.43 -15.05
C ARG A 71 15.39 4.19 -14.53
N GLY A 72 14.27 3.80 -15.15
CA GLY A 72 13.45 2.66 -14.76
C GLY A 72 12.25 3.08 -13.94
N SER A 73 11.81 2.26 -12.99
CA SER A 73 10.66 2.54 -12.15
C SER A 73 11.01 2.47 -10.67
N THR A 74 10.26 3.21 -9.87
CA THR A 74 10.27 3.06 -8.42
C THR A 74 8.92 2.51 -7.98
N SER A 75 8.97 1.39 -7.26
CA SER A 75 7.81 0.75 -6.65
C SER A 75 7.84 0.95 -5.15
N PHE A 76 6.67 1.00 -4.54
CA PHE A 76 6.52 0.86 -3.11
C PHE A 76 5.70 -0.40 -2.81
N SER A 77 6.15 -1.16 -1.83
CA SER A 77 5.44 -2.34 -1.32
C SER A 77 5.31 -2.26 0.19
N VAL A 78 4.21 -2.73 0.75
CA VAL A 78 4.06 -2.92 2.20
C VAL A 78 3.73 -4.37 2.49
N LEU A 79 4.38 -4.93 3.51
CA LEU A 79 3.98 -6.22 4.05
C LEU A 79 2.78 -6.00 4.98
N VAL A 80 1.63 -6.56 4.63
CA VAL A 80 0.41 -6.53 5.45
C VAL A 80 0.29 -7.86 6.18
N PRO A 81 0.57 -7.91 7.49
CA PRO A 81 0.52 -9.17 8.23
C PRO A 81 -0.92 -9.66 8.37
N SER A 82 -1.09 -10.96 8.54
CA SER A 82 -2.38 -11.53 8.91
C SER A 82 -2.75 -11.11 10.32
N VAL A 83 -3.89 -10.43 10.47
CA VAL A 83 -4.39 -9.95 11.76
C VAL A 83 -5.74 -10.59 12.05
N ASN A 84 -5.90 -11.04 13.28
CA ASN A 84 -7.16 -11.54 13.80
C ASN A 84 -7.71 -10.57 14.83
N LEU A 85 -8.82 -9.90 14.50
CA LEU A 85 -9.42 -8.91 15.40
C LEU A 85 -10.26 -9.61 16.47
N VAL A 86 -9.95 -9.29 17.73
CA VAL A 86 -10.73 -9.63 18.93
C VAL A 86 -11.61 -8.44 19.37
N GLY A 87 -11.28 -7.22 18.92
CA GLY A 87 -12.02 -5.98 19.15
C GLY A 87 -12.16 -5.15 17.86
N PRO A 88 -12.45 -3.84 17.95
CA PRO A 88 -12.66 -3.00 16.76
C PRO A 88 -11.39 -2.79 15.93
N SER A 89 -10.22 -2.83 16.58
CA SER A 89 -8.93 -2.62 15.93
C SER A 89 -7.78 -3.33 16.67
N ALA A 90 -6.64 -3.44 16.02
CA ALA A 90 -5.39 -3.96 16.58
C ALA A 90 -4.18 -3.14 16.09
N THR A 91 -3.20 -2.93 16.95
CA THR A 91 -1.91 -2.35 16.56
C THR A 91 -1.09 -3.36 15.78
N VAL A 92 -0.41 -2.88 14.74
CA VAL A 92 0.39 -3.69 13.83
C VAL A 92 1.76 -3.04 13.65
N SER A 93 2.81 -3.86 13.56
CA SER A 93 4.15 -3.45 13.17
C SER A 93 4.53 -4.21 11.91
N THR A 94 5.16 -3.52 10.95
CA THR A 94 5.54 -4.11 9.68
C THR A 94 6.65 -3.30 8.99
N ILE A 95 6.97 -3.62 7.75
CA ILE A 95 7.92 -2.91 6.90
C ILE A 95 7.26 -2.46 5.59
N GLY A 96 7.63 -1.25 5.17
CA GLY A 96 7.51 -0.79 3.79
C GLY A 96 8.83 -1.00 3.06
N ILE A 97 8.76 -1.28 1.77
CA ILE A 97 9.91 -1.55 0.90
C ILE A 97 9.78 -0.65 -0.33
N THR A 98 10.73 0.27 -0.48
CA THR A 98 10.89 1.03 -1.72
C THR A 98 11.88 0.30 -2.61
N THR A 99 11.45 -0.04 -3.83
CA THR A 99 12.28 -0.75 -4.82
C THR A 99 12.57 0.17 -5.98
N VAL A 100 13.85 0.41 -6.27
CA VAL A 100 14.29 1.10 -7.50
C VAL A 100 14.71 0.03 -8.50
N HIS A 101 13.94 -0.09 -9.58
CA HIS A 101 14.18 -1.01 -10.69
C HIS A 101 15.10 -0.34 -11.71
N ARG A 102 16.37 -0.74 -11.75
CA ARG A 102 17.35 -0.15 -12.68
C ARG A 102 17.20 -0.76 -14.06
N ILE A 103 17.17 0.10 -15.09
CA ILE A 103 17.25 -0.30 -16.50
C ILE A 103 18.48 0.33 -17.16
N GLY A 104 18.94 -0.26 -18.27
CA GLY A 104 20.09 0.23 -19.03
C GLY A 104 20.14 -0.36 -20.45
N ILE A 105 20.81 0.34 -21.37
CA ILE A 105 20.90 -0.01 -22.80
C ILE A 105 22.10 -0.96 -23.10
N GLY A 106 22.77 -1.48 -22.06
CA GLY A 106 23.97 -2.33 -22.17
C GLY A 106 24.04 -3.37 -21.04
N PRO A 107 25.09 -4.23 -21.02
CA PRO A 107 25.20 -5.28 -20.03
C PRO A 107 25.25 -4.70 -18.61
N MET A 108 24.24 -5.01 -17.80
CA MET A 108 24.18 -4.64 -16.40
C MET A 108 24.69 -5.81 -15.55
N ALA A 109 25.67 -5.56 -14.69
CA ALA A 109 26.21 -6.56 -13.77
C ALA A 109 25.63 -6.37 -12.37
N GLY A 110 25.36 -7.48 -11.68
CA GLY A 110 24.91 -7.46 -10.28
C GLY A 110 23.40 -7.26 -10.11
N GLN A 111 23.03 -6.71 -8.96
CA GLN A 111 21.64 -6.51 -8.53
C GLN A 111 20.98 -5.34 -9.28
N LEU A 112 19.83 -5.61 -9.91
CA LEU A 112 19.06 -4.61 -10.67
C LEU A 112 18.01 -3.89 -9.81
N ASP A 113 17.48 -4.58 -8.80
CA ASP A 113 16.49 -4.04 -7.87
C ASP A 113 17.18 -3.62 -6.58
N VAL A 114 17.15 -2.32 -6.27
CA VAL A 114 17.69 -1.80 -5.01
C VAL A 114 16.54 -1.58 -4.03
N TYR A 115 16.64 -2.21 -2.87
CA TYR A 115 15.63 -2.15 -1.82
C TYR A 115 16.05 -1.18 -0.71
N SER A 116 15.10 -0.38 -0.25
CA SER A 116 15.18 0.40 0.98
C SER A 116 14.00 0.06 1.87
N GLU A 117 14.28 -0.35 3.10
CA GLU A 117 13.25 -0.70 4.08
C GLU A 117 12.91 0.49 4.98
N THR A 118 11.62 0.68 5.24
CA THR A 118 11.11 1.65 6.20
C THR A 118 10.28 0.92 7.25
N PRO A 119 10.70 0.89 8.53
CA PRO A 119 9.89 0.33 9.61
C PRO A 119 8.59 1.13 9.76
N LEU A 120 7.46 0.42 9.83
CA LEU A 120 6.12 0.97 9.93
C LEU A 120 5.41 0.47 11.19
N ILE A 121 4.68 1.36 11.84
CA ILE A 121 3.69 1.02 12.88
C ILE A 121 2.34 1.52 12.40
N GLY A 122 1.28 0.82 12.77
CA GLY A 122 -0.06 1.15 12.32
C GLY A 122 -1.18 0.49 13.09
N THR A 123 -2.36 0.61 12.51
CA THR A 123 -3.61 0.04 13.02
C THR A 123 -4.29 -0.74 11.90
N ALA A 124 -4.77 -1.93 12.23
CA ALA A 124 -5.69 -2.70 11.41
C ALA A 124 -7.07 -2.70 12.07
N GLU A 125 -8.12 -2.45 11.31
CA GLU A 125 -9.49 -2.37 11.83
C GLU A 125 -10.54 -2.80 10.79
N THR A 126 -11.77 -3.03 11.27
CA THR A 126 -12.94 -3.19 10.41
C THR A 126 -13.64 -1.84 10.29
N ARG A 127 -13.72 -1.30 9.08
CA ARG A 127 -14.35 -0.02 8.78
C ARG A 127 -15.62 -0.24 7.95
N ILE A 128 -16.73 0.33 8.41
CA ILE A 128 -17.97 0.35 7.61
C ILE A 128 -17.76 1.32 6.45
N ILE A 129 -17.65 0.78 5.24
CA ILE A 129 -17.59 1.58 4.01
C ILE A 129 -19.03 1.89 3.59
N PRO A 130 -19.45 3.16 3.50
CA PRO A 130 -20.74 3.50 2.96
C PRO A 130 -20.81 3.01 1.51
N LEU A 131 -21.75 2.12 1.21
CA LEU A 131 -22.14 1.85 -0.17
C LEU A 131 -22.62 3.18 -0.75
N GLU A 132 -22.01 3.67 -1.82
CA GLU A 132 -22.50 4.85 -2.52
C GLU A 132 -24.00 4.66 -2.78
N GLU A 133 -24.81 5.60 -2.27
CA GLU A 133 -26.23 5.64 -2.50
C GLU A 133 -26.44 5.71 -4.01
N LYS A 134 -26.98 4.64 -4.60
CA LYS A 134 -27.50 4.69 -5.96
C LYS A 134 -28.64 5.72 -5.94
N THR A 135 -28.33 6.99 -6.20
CA THR A 135 -29.32 8.03 -6.42
C THR A 135 -30.09 7.68 -7.70
N GLY A 136 -31.10 6.84 -7.52
CA GLY A 136 -32.21 6.76 -8.44
C GLY A 136 -33.04 8.02 -8.25
N ALA A 137 -32.84 9.00 -9.14
CA ALA A 137 -33.84 10.01 -9.42
C ALA A 137 -34.04 10.04 -10.94
N ALA A 138 -34.68 8.98 -11.45
CA ALA A 138 -35.53 9.14 -12.61
C ALA A 138 -36.83 9.77 -12.08
N THR A 139 -37.01 11.07 -12.30
CA THR A 139 -38.30 11.71 -12.14
C THR A 139 -38.61 12.50 -13.41
N ALA A 140 -39.58 11.96 -14.13
CA ALA A 140 -40.57 12.54 -15.04
C ALA A 140 -40.27 13.87 -15.74
#